data_AF-A0A660YYH3-F1
#
_entry.id   AF-A0A660YYH3-F1
#
_cell.length_a   1.000
_cell.length_b   1.000
_cell.length_c   1.000
_cell.angle_alpha   90.00
_cell.angle_beta   90.00
_cell.angle_gamma   90.00
#
_symmetry.space_group_name_H-M   'P 1'
#
loop_
_entity.id
_entity.type
_entity.pdbx_description
1 polymer ?
#
loop_
_entity_poly.entity_id
_entity_poly.type
_entity_poly.pdbx_seq_one_letter_code
_entity_poly.pdbx_strand_id
1 'polypeptide(L)'
;MISPSAKRRTVYILFVVAILLLASNLLLNKLLPESNSKHEAFILSGLEINNRFLRAVNNFGLEEDWIVVKKLSNKPDSLFSSYKIKLPPDLPIPVLISEIQTELSSDSVEIKSIEKIMGGRTKLEIYSGGFLKLTSEIDYDKKLLRNRGSVGFFIEDISLDDEEDSLLFDVPESFAVLLTPSKENKKHSKFILNKSKEFALLLDDEIDDLEFKLSEGHSNNRILNSVKSIIGSFSRAIFFVIDDESELFRSEVFPVISTELEKRNIKLLHKSTFYQLENDEETDLINSFDSLIKQLAEEKLIILTNVEEFRLLLPEIARYRKVGFKFINPSLIETL
;
A
#
# COMPACT_ATOMS: atom_id res chain seq x y z
N MET A 1 -42.39 -22.63 -40.65
CA MET A 1 -43.50 -22.65 -39.68
C MET A 1 -43.55 -24.03 -39.01
N ILE A 2 -43.18 -24.13 -37.73
CA ILE A 2 -43.23 -25.41 -36.98
C ILE A 2 -44.69 -25.70 -36.64
N SER A 3 -45.19 -26.88 -37.02
CA SER A 3 -46.59 -27.25 -36.85
C SER A 3 -47.01 -27.18 -35.37
N PRO A 4 -48.26 -26.80 -35.06
CA PRO A 4 -48.75 -26.71 -33.68
C PRO A 4 -48.68 -28.05 -32.92
N SER A 5 -48.67 -29.18 -33.64
CA SER A 5 -48.45 -30.51 -33.07
C SER A 5 -47.00 -30.75 -32.62
N ALA A 6 -46.01 -30.21 -33.34
CA ALA A 6 -44.60 -30.33 -32.97
C ALA A 6 -44.26 -29.50 -31.72
N LYS A 7 -44.83 -28.30 -31.56
CA LYS A 7 -44.64 -27.48 -30.35
C LYS A 7 -45.21 -28.15 -29.09
N ARG A 8 -46.41 -28.75 -29.19
CA ARG A 8 -46.99 -29.53 -28.07
C ARG A 8 -46.12 -30.73 -27.71
N ARG A 9 -45.52 -31.40 -28.69
CA ARG A 9 -44.63 -32.54 -28.47
C ARG A 9 -43.34 -32.13 -27.77
N THR A 10 -42.75 -30.99 -28.14
CA THR A 10 -41.56 -30.44 -27.46
C THR A 10 -41.86 -30.07 -26.01
N VAL A 11 -42.99 -29.40 -25.74
CA VAL A 11 -43.40 -29.05 -24.37
C VAL A 11 -43.61 -30.30 -23.53
N TYR A 12 -44.24 -31.33 -24.10
CA TYR A 12 -44.47 -32.59 -23.39
C TYR A 12 -43.16 -33.33 -23.08
N ILE A 13 -42.21 -33.35 -24.02
CA ILE A 13 -40.88 -33.93 -23.80
C ILE A 13 -40.13 -33.16 -22.71
N LEU A 14 -40.13 -31.82 -22.76
CA LEU A 14 -39.51 -30.98 -21.72
C LEU A 14 -40.13 -31.22 -20.34
N PHE A 15 -41.44 -31.37 -20.27
CA PHE A 15 -42.14 -31.64 -19.02
C PHE A 15 -41.79 -33.02 -18.44
N VAL A 16 -41.72 -34.06 -19.28
CA VAL A 16 -41.29 -35.40 -18.87
C VAL A 16 -39.83 -35.41 -18.42
N VAL A 17 -38.95 -34.70 -19.13
CA VAL A 17 -37.53 -34.55 -18.76
C VAL A 17 -37.39 -33.81 -17.43
N ALA A 18 -38.16 -32.74 -17.20
CA ALA A 18 -38.15 -32.01 -15.94
C ALA A 18 -38.60 -32.89 -14.76
N ILE A 19 -39.64 -33.72 -14.95
CA ILE A 19 -40.10 -34.68 -13.94
C ILE A 19 -39.03 -35.75 -13.69
N LEU A 20 -38.38 -36.27 -14.74
CA LEU A 20 -37.29 -37.23 -14.60
C LEU A 20 -36.09 -36.64 -13.86
N LEU A 21 -35.71 -35.39 -14.14
CA LEU A 21 -34.65 -34.68 -13.43
C LEU A 21 -35.02 -34.48 -11.95
N LEU A 22 -36.27 -34.10 -11.66
CA LEU A 22 -36.75 -33.93 -10.28
C LEU A 22 -36.75 -35.27 -9.52
N ALA A 23 -37.25 -36.34 -10.15
CA ALA A 23 -37.25 -37.68 -9.56
C ALA A 23 -35.82 -38.20 -9.37
N SER A 24 -34.93 -37.94 -10.32
CA SER A 24 -33.51 -38.30 -10.22
C SER A 24 -32.83 -37.51 -9.12
N ASN A 25 -33.13 -36.21 -8.94
CA ASN A 25 -32.60 -35.39 -7.84
C ASN A 25 -33.09 -35.91 -6.48
N LEU A 26 -34.37 -36.27 -6.37
CA LEU A 26 -34.94 -36.87 -5.16
C LEU A 26 -34.36 -38.25 -4.85
N LEU A 27 -34.12 -39.08 -5.88
CA LEU A 27 -33.48 -40.39 -5.73
C LEU A 27 -32.00 -40.25 -5.38
N LEU A 28 -31.27 -39.31 -6.00
CA LEU A 28 -29.89 -39.00 -5.65
C LEU A 28 -29.79 -38.55 -4.20
N ASN A 29 -30.66 -37.64 -3.73
CA ASN A 29 -30.68 -37.21 -2.32
C ASN A 29 -31.04 -38.34 -1.33
N LYS A 30 -31.64 -39.44 -1.81
CA LYS A 30 -32.05 -40.58 -0.96
C LYS A 30 -31.03 -41.74 -1.00
N LEU A 31 -30.34 -41.95 -2.11
CA LEU A 31 -29.29 -42.97 -2.31
C LEU A 31 -27.90 -42.45 -1.95
N LEU A 32 -27.66 -41.18 -2.21
CA LEU A 32 -26.56 -40.37 -1.71
C LEU A 32 -27.21 -39.36 -0.75
N PRO A 33 -27.61 -39.75 0.48
CA PRO A 33 -27.84 -38.74 1.50
C PRO A 33 -26.61 -37.84 1.45
N GLU A 34 -26.80 -36.52 1.32
CA GLU A 34 -25.72 -35.54 1.32
C GLU A 34 -24.68 -36.07 2.26
N SER A 35 -23.56 -36.48 1.67
CA SER A 35 -22.47 -37.02 2.45
C SER A 35 -21.96 -35.82 3.22
N ASN A 36 -22.55 -35.61 4.39
CA ASN A 36 -21.90 -35.03 5.54
C ASN A 36 -20.73 -35.95 5.97
N SER A 37 -20.03 -36.60 5.03
CA SER A 37 -18.58 -36.57 5.03
C SER A 37 -18.16 -35.10 4.99
N LYS A 38 -18.32 -34.43 6.13
CA LYS A 38 -17.15 -33.89 6.78
C LYS A 38 -16.08 -34.98 6.60
N HIS A 39 -15.21 -34.84 5.58
CA HIS A 39 -13.81 -35.20 5.81
C HIS A 39 -13.54 -34.73 7.23
N GLU A 40 -13.08 -35.61 8.13
CA GLU A 40 -12.82 -35.26 9.53
C GLU A 40 -12.05 -33.94 9.54
N ALA A 41 -12.80 -32.84 9.66
CA ALA A 41 -12.28 -31.54 9.34
C ALA A 41 -11.38 -31.29 10.53
N PHE A 42 -10.07 -31.31 10.31
CA PHE A 42 -9.08 -31.33 11.37
C PHE A 42 -9.45 -30.27 12.40
N ILE A 43 -9.97 -30.70 13.55
CA ILE A 43 -10.56 -29.79 14.54
C ILE A 43 -9.39 -29.10 15.21
N LEU A 44 -9.30 -27.79 15.04
CA LEU A 44 -8.22 -27.03 15.65
C LEU A 44 -8.39 -26.99 17.17
N SER A 45 -7.29 -27.25 17.87
CA SER A 45 -7.24 -27.08 19.32
C SER A 45 -7.39 -25.60 19.69
N GLY A 46 -7.81 -25.32 20.93
CA GLY A 46 -7.87 -23.95 21.43
C GLY A 46 -6.51 -23.24 21.41
N LEU A 47 -5.44 -23.99 21.67
CA LEU A 47 -4.05 -23.48 21.59
C LEU A 47 -3.67 -23.10 20.16
N GLU A 48 -4.00 -23.95 19.17
CA GLU A 48 -3.70 -23.69 17.77
C GLU A 48 -4.44 -22.44 17.25
N ILE A 49 -5.73 -22.34 17.57
CA ILE A 49 -6.54 -21.15 17.25
C ILE A 49 -5.95 -19.91 17.92
N ASN A 50 -5.52 -20.02 19.17
CA ASN A 50 -4.94 -18.91 19.91
C ASN A 50 -3.63 -18.42 19.27
N ASN A 51 -2.74 -19.34 18.89
CA ASN A 51 -1.46 -19.00 18.28
C ASN A 51 -1.65 -18.32 16.93
N ARG A 52 -2.54 -18.85 16.08
CA ARG A 52 -2.91 -18.27 14.79
C ARG A 52 -3.59 -16.91 14.95
N PHE A 53 -4.52 -16.79 15.89
CA PHE A 53 -5.17 -15.52 16.21
C PHE A 53 -4.15 -14.45 16.62
N LEU A 54 -3.26 -14.77 17.56
CA LEU A 54 -2.23 -13.82 18.00
C LEU A 54 -1.26 -13.47 16.88
N ARG A 55 -0.89 -14.42 16.01
CA ARG A 55 -0.08 -14.13 14.81
C ARG A 55 -0.78 -13.11 13.91
N ALA A 56 -2.04 -13.33 13.57
CA ALA A 56 -2.83 -12.41 12.75
C ALA A 56 -2.93 -11.02 13.37
N VAL A 57 -3.12 -10.93 14.69
CA VAL A 57 -3.20 -9.64 15.41
C VAL A 57 -1.83 -8.94 15.43
N ASN A 58 -0.76 -9.67 15.71
CA ASN A 58 0.59 -9.12 15.81
C ASN A 58 1.15 -8.68 14.45
N ASN A 59 0.64 -9.23 13.33
CA ASN A 59 0.99 -8.81 11.97
C ASN A 59 0.67 -7.33 11.67
N PHE A 60 -0.09 -6.63 12.53
CA PHE A 60 -0.42 -5.20 12.40
C PHE A 60 0.44 -4.28 13.26
N GLY A 61 1.46 -4.81 13.95
CA GLY A 61 2.36 -4.02 14.80
C GLY A 61 1.65 -3.36 15.98
N LEU A 62 0.65 -4.04 16.56
CA LEU A 62 -0.02 -3.57 17.78
C LEU A 62 0.88 -3.80 18.99
N GLU A 63 0.95 -2.81 19.88
CA GLU A 63 1.70 -2.93 21.13
C GLU A 63 1.05 -3.95 22.07
N GLU A 64 1.86 -4.63 22.89
CA GLU A 64 1.38 -5.72 23.75
C GLU A 64 0.31 -5.26 24.75
N ASP A 65 0.41 -4.03 25.25
CA ASP A 65 -0.55 -3.44 26.19
C ASP A 65 -1.91 -3.12 25.55
N TRP A 66 -1.99 -3.13 24.21
CA TRP A 66 -3.25 -2.96 23.48
C TRP A 66 -4.03 -4.29 23.38
N ILE A 67 -3.38 -5.42 23.68
CA ILE A 67 -3.94 -6.78 23.62
C ILE A 67 -4.11 -7.32 25.05
N VAL A 68 -5.25 -7.04 25.67
CA VAL A 68 -5.50 -7.42 27.07
C VAL A 68 -6.17 -8.78 27.17
N VAL A 69 -5.51 -9.74 27.83
CA VAL A 69 -6.12 -11.04 28.15
C VAL A 69 -7.15 -10.87 29.27
N LYS A 70 -8.39 -11.29 29.03
CA LYS A 70 -9.43 -11.28 30.05
C LYS A 70 -9.34 -12.52 30.94
N LYS A 71 -9.34 -12.32 32.26
CA LYS A 71 -9.55 -13.39 33.22
C LYS A 71 -10.98 -13.93 33.08
N LEU A 72 -11.10 -15.23 32.87
CA LEU A 72 -12.37 -15.91 32.68
C LEU A 72 -12.85 -16.48 34.03
N SER A 73 -13.86 -15.87 34.64
CA SER A 73 -14.40 -16.31 35.94
C SER A 73 -15.34 -17.52 35.80
N ASN A 74 -16.05 -17.65 34.68
CA ASN A 74 -16.96 -18.76 34.34
C ASN A 74 -16.71 -19.19 32.89
N LYS A 75 -15.82 -20.18 32.66
CA LYS A 75 -15.52 -20.68 31.31
C LYS A 75 -16.55 -21.74 30.89
N PRO A 76 -17.07 -21.70 29.65
CA PRO A 76 -17.44 -22.93 28.97
C PRO A 76 -16.20 -23.84 28.90
N ASP A 77 -16.33 -25.15 29.11
CA ASP A 77 -15.19 -26.10 29.16
C ASP A 77 -14.29 -26.03 27.92
N SER A 78 -14.83 -25.59 26.77
CA SER A 78 -14.09 -25.49 25.51
C SER A 78 -13.39 -24.15 25.26
N LEU A 79 -13.70 -23.10 26.04
CA LEU A 79 -13.17 -21.75 25.81
C LEU A 79 -11.73 -21.66 26.34
N PHE A 80 -10.79 -21.49 25.43
CA PHE A 80 -9.37 -21.43 25.75
C PHE A 80 -8.98 -20.04 26.26
N SER A 81 -9.25 -19.00 25.45
CA SER A 81 -8.80 -17.63 25.69
C SER A 81 -9.88 -16.58 25.39
N SER A 82 -9.73 -15.41 26.03
CA SER A 82 -10.55 -14.24 25.76
C SER A 82 -9.71 -12.96 25.77
N TYR A 83 -9.93 -12.11 24.78
CA TYR A 83 -9.16 -10.89 24.57
C TYR A 83 -10.03 -9.63 24.58
N LYS A 84 -9.42 -8.52 24.96
CA LYS A 84 -9.86 -7.18 24.61
C LYS A 84 -8.74 -6.52 23.81
N ILE A 85 -9.01 -6.18 22.57
CA ILE A 85 -8.06 -5.54 21.66
C ILE A 85 -8.51 -4.10 21.46
N LYS A 86 -7.59 -3.17 21.71
CA LYS A 86 -7.76 -1.77 21.33
C LYS A 86 -7.08 -1.52 19.99
N LEU A 87 -7.80 -0.92 19.05
CA LEU A 87 -7.25 -0.55 17.76
C LEU A 87 -7.05 0.95 17.65
N PRO A 88 -5.96 1.39 17.01
CA PRO A 88 -5.81 2.77 16.60
C PRO A 88 -6.81 3.11 15.47
N PRO A 89 -7.17 4.39 15.28
CA PRO A 89 -8.18 4.79 14.29
C PRO A 89 -7.81 4.52 12.82
N ASP A 90 -6.52 4.37 12.53
CA ASP A 90 -5.98 4.14 11.18
C ASP A 90 -6.00 2.66 10.76
N LEU A 91 -6.38 1.74 11.65
CA LEU A 91 -6.52 0.31 11.36
C LEU A 91 -7.99 -0.14 11.43
N PRO A 92 -8.69 -0.29 10.29
CA PRO A 92 -10.08 -0.69 10.30
C PRO A 92 -10.30 -2.09 10.89
N ILE A 93 -11.29 -2.25 11.77
CA ILE A 93 -11.71 -3.55 12.32
C ILE A 93 -11.95 -4.61 11.21
N PRO A 94 -12.61 -4.30 10.08
CA PRO A 94 -12.80 -5.28 9.00
C PRO A 94 -11.49 -5.81 8.42
N VAL A 95 -10.45 -4.98 8.34
CA VAL A 95 -9.12 -5.39 7.82
C VAL A 95 -8.47 -6.39 8.78
N LEU A 96 -8.52 -6.13 10.08
CA LEU A 96 -8.03 -7.09 11.09
C LEU A 96 -8.81 -8.41 11.05
N ILE A 97 -10.13 -8.35 10.92
CA ILE A 97 -10.97 -9.55 10.84
C ILE A 97 -10.65 -10.36 9.58
N SER A 98 -10.45 -9.69 8.45
CA SER A 98 -10.04 -10.36 7.20
C SER A 98 -8.71 -11.09 7.36
N GLU A 99 -7.73 -10.50 8.03
CA GLU A 99 -6.45 -11.17 8.32
C GLU A 99 -6.65 -12.40 9.20
N ILE A 100 -7.45 -12.27 10.27
CA ILE A 100 -7.75 -13.40 11.17
C ILE A 100 -8.44 -14.53 10.40
N GLN A 101 -9.35 -14.20 9.48
CA GLN A 101 -10.01 -15.18 8.62
C GLN A 101 -9.02 -15.89 7.68
N THR A 102 -8.09 -15.15 7.08
CA THR A 102 -7.04 -15.73 6.23
C THR A 102 -6.14 -16.67 7.01
N GLU A 103 -5.71 -16.30 8.22
CA GLU A 103 -4.81 -17.14 9.04
C GLU A 103 -5.51 -18.40 9.59
N LEU A 104 -6.84 -18.33 9.79
CA LEU A 104 -7.66 -19.42 10.32
C LEU A 104 -8.44 -20.18 9.24
N SER A 105 -8.20 -19.90 7.96
CA SER A 105 -8.95 -20.49 6.84
C SER A 105 -8.83 -22.01 6.87
N SER A 106 -9.86 -22.67 7.39
CA SER A 106 -9.98 -24.12 7.49
C SER A 106 -11.45 -24.51 7.63
N ASP A 107 -11.84 -25.64 7.04
CA ASP A 107 -13.24 -26.10 7.00
C ASP A 107 -13.83 -26.40 8.40
N SER A 108 -12.98 -26.49 9.42
CA SER A 108 -13.36 -26.80 10.80
C SER A 108 -13.53 -25.55 11.68
N VAL A 109 -13.25 -24.35 11.18
CA VAL A 109 -13.29 -23.10 11.95
C VAL A 109 -14.41 -22.19 11.44
N GLU A 110 -15.27 -21.77 12.35
CA GLU A 110 -16.33 -20.79 12.10
C GLU A 110 -16.01 -19.51 12.88
N ILE A 111 -15.99 -18.37 12.17
CA ILE A 111 -15.73 -17.05 12.77
C ILE A 111 -17.02 -16.23 12.68
N LYS A 112 -17.56 -15.85 13.85
CA LYS A 112 -18.71 -14.93 13.94
C LYS A 112 -18.23 -13.55 14.35
N SER A 113 -18.57 -12.56 13.54
CA SER A 113 -18.36 -11.14 13.84
C SER A 113 -19.70 -10.50 14.17
N ILE A 114 -19.81 -9.94 15.38
CA ILE A 114 -21.02 -9.31 15.88
C ILE A 114 -20.70 -7.85 16.18
N GLU A 115 -21.23 -6.95 15.37
CA GLU A 115 -21.11 -5.52 15.60
C GLU A 115 -22.01 -5.12 16.77
N LYS A 116 -21.39 -4.64 17.86
CA LYS A 116 -22.12 -4.22 19.08
C LYS A 116 -22.48 -2.74 19.04
N ILE A 117 -21.66 -1.93 18.38
CA ILE A 117 -21.88 -0.49 18.14
C ILE A 117 -21.43 -0.23 16.71
N MET A 118 -22.31 0.38 15.92
CA MET A 118 -22.03 0.71 14.52
C MET A 118 -20.72 1.51 14.41
N GLY A 119 -19.74 0.96 13.70
CA GLY A 119 -18.43 1.55 13.46
C GLY A 119 -17.52 1.69 14.69
N GLY A 120 -17.84 1.08 15.84
CA GLY A 120 -17.14 1.37 17.10
C GLY A 120 -16.66 0.16 17.90
N ARG A 121 -17.42 -0.94 17.92
CA ARG A 121 -17.08 -2.12 18.73
C ARG A 121 -17.60 -3.40 18.11
N THR A 122 -16.71 -4.38 17.97
CA THR A 122 -17.02 -5.69 17.43
C THR A 122 -16.66 -6.79 18.40
N LYS A 123 -17.54 -7.77 18.56
CA LYS A 123 -17.23 -9.03 19.24
C LYS A 123 -16.93 -10.08 18.18
N LEU A 124 -15.78 -10.73 18.32
CA LEU A 124 -15.38 -11.87 17.52
C LEU A 124 -15.54 -13.14 18.35
N GLU A 125 -16.13 -14.17 17.76
CA GLU A 125 -16.27 -15.51 18.34
C GLU A 125 -15.74 -16.53 17.34
N ILE A 126 -14.79 -17.34 17.78
CA ILE A 126 -14.12 -18.34 16.94
C ILE A 126 -14.45 -19.72 17.47
N TYR A 127 -15.10 -20.51 16.62
CA TYR A 127 -15.56 -21.84 16.92
C TYR A 127 -14.72 -22.85 16.14
N SER A 128 -14.45 -24.00 16.76
CA SER A 128 -13.96 -25.17 16.02
C SER A 128 -14.61 -26.44 16.52
N GLY A 129 -15.04 -27.28 15.58
CA GLY A 129 -15.85 -28.46 15.88
C GLY A 129 -17.19 -28.12 16.56
N GLY A 130 -17.75 -26.93 16.31
CA GLY A 130 -18.99 -26.45 16.93
C GLY A 130 -18.84 -25.89 18.35
N PHE A 131 -17.62 -25.89 18.90
CA PHE A 131 -17.35 -25.37 20.25
C PHE A 131 -16.66 -24.02 20.18
N LEU A 132 -17.08 -23.07 21.02
CA LEU A 132 -16.41 -21.79 21.17
C LEU A 132 -15.02 -22.02 21.77
N LYS A 133 -13.97 -21.59 21.05
CA LYS A 133 -12.57 -21.76 21.46
C LYS A 133 -11.92 -20.44 21.85
N LEU A 134 -12.26 -19.33 21.18
CA LEU A 134 -11.73 -18.00 21.46
C LEU A 134 -12.81 -16.94 21.30
N THR A 135 -12.77 -15.91 22.16
CA THR A 135 -13.58 -14.69 21.95
C THR A 135 -12.76 -13.42 22.14
N SER A 136 -13.00 -12.42 21.30
CA SER A 136 -12.34 -11.12 21.40
C SER A 136 -13.35 -9.98 21.37
N GLU A 137 -13.09 -8.94 22.14
CA GLU A 137 -13.76 -7.64 21.98
C GLU A 137 -12.77 -6.65 21.39
N ILE A 138 -13.11 -6.13 20.22
CA ILE A 138 -12.28 -5.19 19.47
C ILE A 138 -12.98 -3.82 19.54
N ASP A 139 -12.30 -2.80 20.07
CA ASP A 139 -12.79 -1.41 20.02
C ASP A 139 -11.72 -0.44 19.57
N TYR A 140 -12.15 0.69 19.03
CA TYR A 140 -11.24 1.78 18.69
C TYR A 140 -10.89 2.60 19.94
N ASP A 141 -9.63 2.94 20.08
CA ASP A 141 -9.15 3.92 21.04
C ASP A 141 -8.49 5.08 20.28
N LYS A 142 -9.17 6.23 20.27
CA LYS A 142 -8.73 7.44 19.54
C LYS A 142 -7.40 8.01 20.02
N LYS A 143 -6.92 7.57 21.19
CA LYS A 143 -5.63 8.02 21.74
C LYS A 143 -4.45 7.18 21.25
N LEU A 144 -4.71 6.02 20.66
CA LEU A 144 -3.65 5.16 20.14
C LEU A 144 -3.20 5.67 18.78
N LEU A 145 -1.89 5.83 18.64
CA LEU A 145 -1.22 6.22 17.41
C LEU A 145 -0.09 5.23 17.15
N ARG A 146 0.00 4.74 15.92
CA ARG A 146 1.15 3.95 15.47
C ARG A 146 2.23 4.91 14.97
N ASN A 147 3.22 5.17 15.81
CA ASN A 147 4.35 6.03 15.47
C ASN A 147 5.53 5.15 15.01
N ARG A 148 5.54 4.82 13.72
CA ARG A 148 6.61 4.01 13.10
C ARG A 148 7.44 4.80 12.08
N GLY A 149 7.16 6.09 11.88
CA GLY A 149 7.90 6.95 10.94
C GLY A 149 7.21 7.09 9.59
N SER A 150 7.73 8.00 8.75
CA SER A 150 7.16 8.29 7.44
C SER A 150 8.22 8.32 6.34
N VAL A 151 7.88 7.78 5.17
CA VAL A 151 8.78 7.69 4.01
C VAL A 151 8.13 8.32 2.79
N GLY A 152 8.87 9.17 2.11
CA GLY A 152 8.56 9.65 0.76
C GLY A 152 9.53 9.06 -0.26
N PHE A 153 9.11 8.99 -1.52
CA PHE A 153 9.94 8.51 -2.61
C PHE A 153 10.09 9.57 -3.69
N PHE A 154 11.34 9.81 -4.09
CA PHE A 154 11.64 10.37 -5.40
C PHE A 154 12.03 9.24 -6.35
N ILE A 155 11.39 9.24 -7.52
CA ILE A 155 11.67 8.28 -8.59
C ILE A 155 12.35 9.03 -9.73
N GLU A 156 13.59 8.65 -10.03
CA GLU A 156 14.33 9.12 -11.20
C GLU A 156 14.13 8.18 -12.41
N ASP A 157 14.60 8.63 -13.58
CA ASP A 157 14.65 7.87 -14.83
C ASP A 157 13.32 7.29 -15.34
N ILE A 158 12.20 7.95 -15.05
CA ILE A 158 10.90 7.51 -15.58
C ILE A 158 10.68 7.94 -17.02
N SER A 159 10.38 6.98 -17.89
CA SER A 159 10.00 7.24 -19.28
C SER A 159 8.50 7.12 -19.45
N LEU A 160 7.79 8.24 -19.63
CA LEU A 160 6.32 8.18 -19.82
C LEU A 160 5.90 7.62 -21.19
N ASP A 161 6.83 7.52 -22.13
CA ASP A 161 6.61 6.87 -23.42
C ASP A 161 6.73 5.34 -23.32
N ASP A 162 7.26 4.82 -22.21
CA ASP A 162 7.27 3.41 -21.90
C ASP A 162 5.94 2.97 -21.25
N GLU A 163 5.33 1.93 -21.82
CA GLU A 163 4.03 1.44 -21.34
C GLU A 163 4.12 0.91 -19.90
N GLU A 164 5.21 0.24 -19.53
CA GLU A 164 5.36 -0.32 -18.19
C GLU A 164 5.52 0.79 -17.15
N ASP A 165 6.33 1.80 -17.45
CA ASP A 165 6.53 2.96 -16.57
C ASP A 165 5.23 3.74 -16.37
N SER A 166 4.40 3.81 -17.40
CA SER A 166 3.09 4.44 -17.32
C SER A 166 2.15 3.73 -16.32
N LEU A 167 2.28 2.40 -16.15
CA LEU A 167 1.49 1.63 -15.17
C LEU A 167 1.83 2.00 -13.73
N LEU A 168 3.03 2.55 -13.48
CA LEU A 168 3.41 3.01 -12.15
C LEU A 168 2.51 4.14 -11.65
N PHE A 169 1.88 4.90 -12.55
CA PHE A 169 0.97 5.97 -12.14
C PHE A 169 -0.40 5.47 -11.65
N ASP A 170 -0.71 4.19 -11.87
CA ASP A 170 -1.96 3.57 -11.42
C ASP A 170 -1.81 2.89 -10.05
N VAL A 171 -0.58 2.76 -9.52
CA VAL A 171 -0.37 2.26 -8.16
C VAL A 171 -0.87 3.27 -7.12
N PRO A 172 -1.50 2.81 -6.03
CA PRO A 172 -2.00 3.72 -4.98
C PRO A 172 -0.88 4.38 -4.16
N GLU A 173 0.34 3.85 -4.20
CA GLU A 173 1.49 4.36 -3.44
C GLU A 173 1.81 5.81 -3.79
N SER A 174 2.11 6.60 -2.75
CA SER A 174 2.52 8.00 -2.90
C SER A 174 3.99 8.09 -3.28
N PHE A 175 4.30 8.85 -4.33
CA PHE A 175 5.65 9.15 -4.78
C PHE A 175 5.66 10.46 -5.57
N ALA A 176 6.84 11.04 -5.72
CA ALA A 176 7.07 12.13 -6.66
C ALA A 176 8.11 11.72 -7.71
N VAL A 177 7.93 12.21 -8.93
CA VAL A 177 8.90 12.02 -10.00
C VAL A 177 9.96 13.11 -9.92
N LEU A 178 11.24 12.75 -10.02
CA LEU A 178 12.33 13.70 -10.12
C LEU A 178 12.63 13.94 -11.61
N LEU A 179 12.33 15.14 -12.11
CA LEU A 179 12.44 15.49 -13.53
C LEU A 179 13.59 16.46 -13.80
N THR A 180 14.39 16.19 -14.81
CA THR A 180 15.34 17.17 -15.35
C THR A 180 14.63 18.14 -16.31
N PRO A 181 14.84 19.47 -16.22
CA PRO A 181 14.18 20.45 -17.09
C PRO A 181 14.40 20.20 -18.58
N SER A 182 13.33 19.80 -19.27
CA SER A 182 13.29 19.65 -20.73
C SER A 182 11.90 19.99 -21.28
N LYS A 183 11.80 20.22 -22.59
CA LYS A 183 10.52 20.45 -23.27
C LYS A 183 9.61 19.25 -23.19
N GLU A 184 10.19 18.06 -23.18
CA GLU A 184 9.50 16.79 -22.99
C GLU A 184 8.97 16.69 -21.56
N ASN A 185 9.82 16.91 -20.55
CA ASN A 185 9.43 16.85 -19.15
C ASN A 185 8.42 17.96 -18.77
N LYS A 186 8.39 19.07 -19.50
CA LYS A 186 7.31 20.07 -19.40
C LYS A 186 5.95 19.50 -19.80
N LYS A 187 5.88 18.57 -20.76
CA LYS A 187 4.65 17.83 -21.08
C LYS A 187 4.37 16.77 -20.01
N HIS A 188 5.40 16.01 -19.60
CA HIS A 188 5.27 14.94 -18.61
C HIS A 188 4.78 15.44 -17.25
N SER A 189 5.25 16.59 -16.78
CA SER A 189 4.77 17.21 -15.53
C SER A 189 3.25 17.39 -15.50
N LYS A 190 2.61 17.71 -16.64
CA LYS A 190 1.14 17.80 -16.70
C LYS A 190 0.47 16.44 -16.55
N PHE A 191 1.04 15.40 -17.17
CA PHE A 191 0.53 14.04 -17.03
C PHE A 191 0.63 13.55 -15.59
N ILE A 192 1.79 13.73 -14.95
CA ILE A 192 2.05 13.35 -13.56
C ILE A 192 1.01 13.99 -12.63
N LEU A 193 0.77 15.29 -12.79
CA LEU A 193 -0.22 16.02 -12.01
C LEU A 193 -1.67 15.55 -12.28
N ASN A 194 -2.00 15.18 -13.52
CA ASN A 194 -3.32 14.64 -13.85
C ASN A 194 -3.56 13.27 -13.22
N LYS A 195 -2.50 12.50 -12.98
CA LYS A 195 -2.52 11.23 -12.22
C LYS A 195 -2.49 11.44 -10.71
N SER A 196 -2.63 12.68 -10.22
CA SER A 196 -2.57 13.03 -8.80
C SER A 196 -1.26 12.64 -8.12
N LYS A 197 -0.16 12.57 -8.90
CA LYS A 197 1.21 12.40 -8.40
C LYS A 197 1.93 13.75 -8.37
N GLU A 198 3.04 13.79 -7.65
CA GLU A 198 3.87 14.99 -7.52
C GLU A 198 5.11 14.90 -8.40
N PHE A 199 5.79 16.03 -8.62
CA PHE A 199 7.11 16.04 -9.24
C PHE A 199 8.00 17.13 -8.64
N ALA A 200 9.29 16.83 -8.57
CA ALA A 200 10.35 17.78 -8.26
C ALA A 200 11.23 17.98 -9.50
N LEU A 201 12.07 19.03 -9.47
CA LEU A 201 13.02 19.29 -10.54
C LEU A 201 14.44 19.02 -10.09
N LEU A 202 15.17 18.20 -10.85
CA LEU A 202 16.60 18.04 -10.70
C LEU A 202 17.32 19.05 -11.59
N LEU A 203 18.20 19.84 -10.98
CA LEU A 203 19.14 20.70 -11.67
C LEU A 203 20.48 19.95 -11.69
N ASP A 204 20.96 19.65 -12.88
CA ASP A 204 22.18 18.89 -13.13
C ASP A 204 22.81 19.33 -14.47
N ASP A 205 23.79 18.56 -14.93
CA ASP A 205 24.51 18.81 -16.18
C ASP A 205 23.75 18.30 -17.43
N GLU A 206 22.66 17.54 -17.26
CA GLU A 206 21.90 16.90 -18.34
C GLU A 206 20.84 17.83 -18.95
N ILE A 207 20.72 19.07 -18.48
CA ILE A 207 19.81 20.08 -19.02
C ILE A 207 20.29 20.58 -20.39
N ASP A 208 19.83 19.92 -21.45
CA ASP A 208 20.28 20.20 -22.81
C ASP A 208 19.41 21.17 -23.61
N ASP A 209 18.13 21.28 -23.27
CA ASP A 209 17.23 22.21 -23.95
C ASP A 209 17.70 23.66 -23.74
N LEU A 210 18.01 24.37 -24.83
CA LEU A 210 18.55 25.73 -24.80
C LEU A 210 17.73 26.73 -23.97
N GLU A 211 16.42 26.53 -23.87
CA GLU A 211 15.49 27.34 -23.05
C GLU A 211 15.76 27.20 -21.56
N PHE A 212 16.25 26.04 -21.12
CA PHE A 212 16.47 25.69 -19.72
C PHE A 212 17.95 25.60 -19.36
N LYS A 213 18.85 25.47 -20.34
CA LYS A 213 20.27 25.20 -20.14
C LYS A 213 20.93 26.18 -19.15
N LEU A 214 21.59 25.59 -18.14
CA LEU A 214 22.35 26.25 -17.10
C LEU A 214 23.82 25.83 -17.30
N SER A 215 24.66 26.70 -17.85
CA SER A 215 26.05 26.36 -18.18
C SER A 215 26.98 27.53 -17.95
N GLU A 216 28.18 27.26 -17.44
CA GLU A 216 29.20 28.27 -17.09
C GLU A 216 29.60 29.17 -18.27
N GLY A 217 29.50 28.69 -19.51
CA GLY A 217 29.77 29.48 -20.71
C GLY A 217 28.68 30.51 -21.05
N HIS A 218 27.64 30.67 -20.24
CA HIS A 218 26.54 31.59 -20.49
C HIS A 218 26.66 32.87 -19.67
N SER A 219 26.28 34.01 -20.27
CA SER A 219 26.21 35.27 -19.54
C SER A 219 25.16 35.21 -18.42
N ASN A 220 25.37 35.98 -17.34
CA ASN A 220 24.42 36.04 -16.22
C ASN A 220 22.98 36.33 -16.67
N ASN A 221 22.79 37.22 -17.66
CA ASN A 221 21.46 37.50 -18.20
C ASN A 221 20.82 36.27 -18.85
N ARG A 222 21.62 35.45 -19.54
CA ARG A 222 21.14 34.19 -20.13
C ARG A 222 20.77 33.20 -19.04
N ILE A 223 21.63 33.00 -18.03
CA ILE A 223 21.34 32.13 -16.87
C ILE A 223 20.04 32.56 -16.18
N LEU A 224 19.88 33.85 -15.89
CA LEU A 224 18.66 34.39 -15.26
C LEU A 224 17.40 34.14 -16.10
N ASN A 225 17.50 34.22 -17.43
CA ASN A 225 16.39 33.91 -18.32
C ASN A 225 16.08 32.41 -18.35
N SER A 226 17.09 31.54 -18.33
CA SER A 226 16.90 30.09 -18.21
C SER A 226 16.20 29.74 -16.89
N VAL A 227 16.68 30.26 -15.76
CA VAL A 227 16.07 30.05 -14.43
C VAL A 227 14.61 30.50 -14.41
N LYS A 228 14.30 31.69 -14.95
CA LYS A 228 12.90 32.17 -15.08
C LYS A 228 12.05 31.25 -15.95
N SER A 229 12.62 30.72 -17.03
CA SER A 229 11.93 29.82 -17.95
C SER A 229 11.64 28.46 -17.31
N ILE A 230 12.57 27.92 -16.52
CA ILE A 230 12.36 26.72 -15.70
C ILE A 230 11.24 26.97 -14.70
N ILE A 231 11.35 28.01 -13.85
CA ILE A 231 10.34 28.31 -12.82
C ILE A 231 8.96 28.54 -13.44
N GLY A 232 8.89 29.27 -14.56
CA GLY A 232 7.63 29.50 -15.27
C GLY A 232 7.04 28.23 -15.88
N SER A 233 7.88 27.36 -16.42
CA SER A 233 7.45 26.11 -17.07
C SER A 233 7.04 25.03 -16.09
N PHE A 234 7.64 25.02 -14.90
CA PHE A 234 7.49 24.00 -13.87
C PHE A 234 7.01 24.60 -12.55
N SER A 235 6.09 25.57 -12.62
CA SER A 235 5.59 26.33 -11.47
C SER A 235 4.86 25.50 -10.40
N ARG A 236 4.56 24.24 -10.69
CA ARG A 236 3.91 23.27 -9.79
C ARG A 236 4.88 22.24 -9.21
N ALA A 237 6.17 22.36 -9.46
CA ALA A 237 7.17 21.51 -8.84
C ALA A 237 7.11 21.68 -7.31
N ILE A 238 7.15 20.56 -6.58
CA ILE A 238 7.11 20.60 -5.11
C ILE A 238 8.45 21.04 -4.52
N PHE A 239 9.56 20.70 -5.18
CA PHE A 239 10.92 21.04 -4.78
C PHE A 239 11.81 21.26 -6.00
N PHE A 240 12.87 22.02 -5.79
CA PHE A 240 14.03 22.07 -6.66
C PHE A 240 15.17 21.34 -5.95
N VAL A 241 15.83 20.45 -6.68
CA VAL A 241 16.94 19.62 -6.22
C VAL A 241 18.15 19.99 -7.06
N ILE A 242 19.32 20.14 -6.44
CA ILE A 242 20.60 20.26 -7.15
C ILE A 242 21.39 18.97 -6.94
N ASP A 243 21.94 18.44 -8.03
CA ASP A 243 22.96 17.41 -7.92
C ASP A 243 24.24 18.06 -7.41
N ASP A 244 24.59 17.81 -6.15
CA ASP A 244 25.77 18.38 -5.51
C ASP A 244 27.09 17.75 -5.97
N GLU A 245 27.04 16.72 -6.80
CA GLU A 245 28.19 16.17 -7.53
C GLU A 245 28.28 16.69 -8.99
N SER A 246 27.33 17.50 -9.46
CA SER A 246 27.38 18.04 -10.84
C SER A 246 28.47 19.09 -11.06
N GLU A 247 28.88 19.29 -12.31
CA GLU A 247 29.70 20.43 -12.74
C GLU A 247 28.92 21.75 -12.53
N LEU A 248 27.61 21.74 -12.79
CA LEU A 248 26.72 22.87 -12.55
C LEU A 248 26.82 23.37 -11.11
N PHE A 249 26.74 22.50 -10.11
CA PHE A 249 26.85 22.89 -8.70
C PHE A 249 28.21 23.53 -8.37
N ARG A 250 29.29 23.02 -8.97
CA ARG A 250 30.66 23.51 -8.77
C ARG A 250 30.98 24.78 -9.56
N SER A 251 30.14 25.16 -10.52
CA SER A 251 30.38 26.26 -11.44
C SER A 251 30.25 27.65 -10.81
N GLU A 252 30.87 28.65 -11.44
CA GLU A 252 30.74 30.05 -11.02
C GLU A 252 29.31 30.62 -11.17
N VAL A 253 28.45 29.97 -11.96
CA VAL A 253 27.07 30.43 -12.19
C VAL A 253 26.07 29.91 -11.15
N PHE A 254 26.43 28.87 -10.38
CA PHE A 254 25.55 28.30 -9.35
C PHE A 254 25.07 29.32 -8.29
N PRO A 255 25.93 30.19 -7.74
CA PRO A 255 25.48 31.21 -6.79
C PRO A 255 24.41 32.14 -7.38
N VAL A 256 24.47 32.43 -8.68
CA VAL A 256 23.47 33.25 -9.38
C VAL A 256 22.13 32.52 -9.45
N ILE A 257 22.15 31.21 -9.74
CA ILE A 257 20.96 30.35 -9.80
C ILE A 257 20.32 30.25 -8.41
N SER A 258 21.10 29.92 -7.38
CA SER A 258 20.63 29.78 -6.00
C SER A 258 19.99 31.09 -5.50
N THR A 259 20.68 32.22 -5.65
CA THR A 259 20.18 33.54 -5.27
C THR A 259 18.84 33.87 -5.95
N GLU A 260 18.67 33.46 -7.19
CA GLU A 260 17.47 33.75 -7.98
C GLU A 260 16.27 32.86 -7.63
N LEU A 261 16.52 31.63 -7.14
CA LEU A 261 15.51 30.76 -6.53
C LEU A 261 15.11 31.28 -5.14
N GLU A 262 16.08 31.63 -4.30
CA GLU A 262 15.87 32.15 -2.95
C GLU A 262 15.02 33.43 -2.95
N LYS A 263 15.27 34.36 -3.88
CA LYS A 263 14.46 35.59 -4.05
C LYS A 263 12.96 35.31 -4.26
N ARG A 264 12.61 34.12 -4.73
CA ARG A 264 11.23 33.67 -4.97
C ARG A 264 10.71 32.75 -3.87
N ASN A 265 11.44 32.61 -2.77
CA ASN A 265 11.17 31.66 -1.69
C ASN A 265 11.12 30.20 -2.16
N ILE A 266 11.89 29.86 -3.20
CA ILE A 266 12.05 28.49 -3.67
C ILE A 266 13.25 27.89 -2.94
N LYS A 267 13.01 26.86 -2.13
CA LYS A 267 14.07 26.13 -1.45
C LYS A 267 14.74 25.16 -2.42
N LEU A 268 16.07 25.19 -2.46
CA LEU A 268 16.90 24.26 -3.21
C LEU A 268 17.43 23.18 -2.24
N LEU A 269 17.13 21.92 -2.53
CA LEU A 269 17.58 20.76 -1.75
C LEU A 269 18.78 20.12 -2.44
N HIS A 270 19.71 19.54 -1.68
CA HIS A 270 20.84 18.81 -2.25
C HIS A 270 20.43 17.35 -2.49
N LYS A 271 20.82 16.77 -3.63
CA LYS A 271 20.51 15.36 -3.96
C LYS A 271 21.04 14.41 -2.88
N SER A 272 22.22 14.67 -2.33
CA SER A 272 22.82 13.90 -1.22
C SER A 272 22.03 13.86 0.09
N THR A 273 21.02 14.73 0.27
CA THR A 273 20.16 14.67 1.47
C THR A 273 19.15 13.53 1.44
N PHE A 274 18.93 12.92 0.27
CA PHE A 274 18.03 11.79 0.11
C PHE A 274 18.77 10.48 0.32
N TYR A 275 18.09 9.52 0.96
CA TYR A 275 18.65 8.20 1.16
C TYR A 275 18.65 7.43 -0.16
N GLN A 276 19.80 6.91 -0.55
CA GLN A 276 19.92 5.93 -1.62
C GLN A 276 20.08 4.55 -0.98
N LEU A 277 19.42 3.55 -1.56
CA LEU A 277 19.51 2.18 -1.08
C LEU A 277 20.67 1.48 -1.78
N GLU A 278 21.34 0.58 -1.06
CA GLU A 278 22.31 -0.33 -1.66
C GLU A 278 21.58 -1.31 -2.57
N ASN A 279 22.03 -1.46 -3.82
CA ASN A 279 21.27 -2.12 -4.88
C ASN A 279 22.13 -3.02 -5.79
N ASP A 280 23.26 -3.53 -5.29
CA ASP A 280 24.13 -4.44 -6.05
C ASP A 280 23.37 -5.68 -6.57
N GLU A 281 22.45 -6.20 -5.75
CA GLU A 281 21.48 -7.25 -6.09
C GLU A 281 20.09 -6.93 -5.52
N GLU A 282 19.02 -7.56 -6.05
CA GLU A 282 17.64 -7.38 -5.57
C GLU A 282 17.51 -7.65 -4.06
N THR A 283 18.20 -8.68 -3.55
CA THR A 283 18.20 -9.00 -2.13
C THR A 283 18.83 -7.91 -1.27
N ASP A 284 19.85 -7.22 -1.80
CA ASP A 284 20.53 -6.16 -1.09
C ASP A 284 19.64 -4.92 -0.99
N LEU A 285 18.90 -4.59 -2.06
CA LEU A 285 17.88 -3.54 -2.05
C LEU A 285 16.84 -3.77 -0.95
N ILE A 286 16.27 -4.98 -0.90
CA ILE A 286 15.24 -5.33 0.10
C ILE A 286 15.83 -5.29 1.52
N ASN A 287 17.04 -5.80 1.73
CA ASN A 287 17.69 -5.81 3.03
C ASN A 287 18.05 -4.38 3.49
N SER A 288 18.56 -3.55 2.57
CA SER A 288 18.89 -2.13 2.83
C SER A 288 17.63 -1.37 3.21
N PHE A 289 16.54 -1.56 2.47
CA PHE A 289 15.24 -1.00 2.79
C PHE A 289 14.73 -1.47 4.16
N ASP A 290 14.74 -2.77 4.43
CA ASP A 290 14.27 -3.33 5.71
C ASP A 290 15.06 -2.79 6.91
N SER A 291 16.39 -2.66 6.76
CA SER A 291 17.28 -2.06 7.76
C SER A 291 16.95 -0.58 8.00
N LEU A 292 16.82 0.21 6.94
CA LEU A 292 16.50 1.63 7.00
C LEU A 292 15.16 1.88 7.70
N ILE A 293 14.13 1.14 7.29
CA ILE A 293 12.78 1.27 7.84
C ILE A 293 12.75 0.89 9.33
N LYS A 294 13.47 -0.15 9.75
CA LYS A 294 13.55 -0.54 11.17
C LYS A 294 14.25 0.51 12.04
N GLN A 295 15.13 1.32 11.47
CA GLN A 295 15.82 2.40 12.18
C GLN A 295 15.00 3.70 12.23
N LEU A 296 14.00 3.85 11.37
CA LEU A 296 13.28 5.11 11.12
C LEU A 296 12.48 5.67 12.30
N ALA A 297 12.28 4.92 13.40
CA ALA A 297 11.61 5.38 14.63
C ALA A 297 10.35 6.25 14.36
N GLU A 298 10.33 7.53 14.78
CA GLU A 298 9.24 8.48 14.45
C GLU A 298 9.64 9.51 13.37
N GLU A 299 10.78 9.30 12.72
CA GLU A 299 11.39 10.24 11.79
C GLU A 299 10.72 10.21 10.41
N LYS A 300 11.07 11.21 9.60
CA LYS A 300 10.64 11.32 8.21
C LYS A 300 11.87 11.35 7.32
N LEU A 301 11.87 10.56 6.25
CA LEU A 301 12.92 10.61 5.24
C LEU A 301 12.37 10.50 3.82
N ILE A 302 13.20 10.90 2.87
CA ILE A 302 12.98 10.64 1.45
C ILE A 302 14.00 9.63 0.97
N ILE A 303 13.52 8.61 0.25
CA ILE A 303 14.35 7.67 -0.51
C ILE A 303 14.36 8.15 -1.96
N LEU A 304 15.54 8.23 -2.55
CA LEU A 304 15.74 8.38 -3.98
C LEU A 304 15.98 6.99 -4.58
N THR A 305 15.26 6.69 -5.65
CA THR A 305 15.26 5.37 -6.30
C THR A 305 14.90 5.51 -7.78
N ASN A 306 15.10 4.48 -8.59
CA ASN A 306 14.59 4.42 -9.96
C ASN A 306 13.28 3.62 -10.05
N VAL A 307 12.75 3.50 -11.27
CA VAL A 307 11.47 2.80 -11.51
C VAL A 307 11.52 1.32 -11.15
N GLU A 308 12.61 0.63 -11.52
CA GLU A 308 12.75 -0.82 -11.32
C GLU A 308 12.82 -1.17 -9.82
N GLU A 309 13.67 -0.47 -9.08
CA GLU A 309 13.80 -0.61 -7.63
C GLU A 309 12.49 -0.30 -6.91
N PHE A 310 11.82 0.79 -7.27
CA PHE A 310 10.55 1.14 -6.63
C PHE A 310 9.49 0.06 -6.83
N ARG A 311 9.44 -0.58 -8.02
CA ARG A 311 8.55 -1.72 -8.28
C ARG A 311 8.87 -2.91 -7.36
N LEU A 312 10.16 -3.23 -7.19
CA LEU A 312 10.62 -4.30 -6.30
C LEU A 312 10.27 -4.01 -4.83
N LEU A 313 10.23 -2.74 -4.44
CA LEU A 313 9.86 -2.33 -3.08
C LEU A 313 8.35 -2.32 -2.80
N LEU A 314 7.47 -2.37 -3.81
CA LEU A 314 6.00 -2.30 -3.61
C LEU A 314 5.46 -3.35 -2.60
N PRO A 315 5.86 -4.64 -2.65
CA PRO A 315 5.41 -5.63 -1.67
C PRO A 315 5.87 -5.29 -0.24
N GLU A 316 7.10 -4.79 -0.10
CA GLU A 316 7.66 -4.41 1.19
C GLU A 316 7.00 -3.14 1.74
N ILE A 317 6.72 -2.16 0.88
CA ILE A 317 5.93 -0.96 1.21
C ILE A 317 4.56 -1.38 1.76
N ALA A 318 3.87 -2.31 1.10
CA ALA A 318 2.58 -2.82 1.56
C ALA A 318 2.71 -3.54 2.93
N ARG A 319 3.76 -4.36 3.11
CA ARG A 319 4.06 -5.03 4.38
C ARG A 319 4.28 -4.04 5.52
N TYR A 320 5.08 -3.00 5.30
CA TYR A 320 5.37 -2.00 6.33
C TYR A 320 4.19 -1.07 6.64
N ARG A 321 3.37 -0.75 5.63
CA ARG A 321 2.13 0.00 5.83
C ARG A 321 1.20 -0.74 6.78
N LYS A 322 1.13 -2.07 6.66
CA LYS A 322 0.32 -2.92 7.53
C LYS A 322 0.71 -2.77 9.01
N VAL A 323 2.00 -2.66 9.32
CA VAL A 323 2.50 -2.49 10.70
C VAL A 323 2.53 -1.04 11.20
N GLY A 324 2.16 -0.07 10.36
CA GLY A 324 1.91 1.32 10.77
C GLY A 324 2.92 2.36 10.27
N PHE A 325 3.85 2.00 9.38
CA PHE A 325 4.66 2.98 8.66
C PHE A 325 3.80 3.77 7.68
N LYS A 326 4.11 5.07 7.51
CA LYS A 326 3.38 5.95 6.60
C LYS A 326 4.19 6.20 5.35
N PHE A 327 3.67 5.79 4.20
CA PHE A 327 4.24 6.12 2.90
C PHE A 327 3.46 7.29 2.32
N ILE A 328 4.09 8.46 2.30
CA ILE A 328 3.45 9.74 2.05
C ILE A 328 4.13 10.48 0.89
N ASN A 329 3.42 11.45 0.34
CA ASN A 329 3.98 12.35 -0.65
C ASN A 329 5.20 13.10 -0.09
N PRO A 330 6.30 13.23 -0.86
CA PRO A 330 7.47 14.00 -0.46
C PRO A 330 7.16 15.42 0.01
N SER A 331 6.15 16.09 -0.57
CA SER A 331 5.74 17.44 -0.15
C SER A 331 5.32 17.55 1.32
N LEU A 332 4.93 16.45 1.96
CA LEU A 332 4.48 16.40 3.36
C LEU A 332 5.63 16.17 4.36
N ILE A 333 6.86 16.03 3.86
CA ILE A 333 8.07 15.89 4.65
C ILE A 333 8.63 17.29 4.90
N GLU A 334 8.07 17.95 5.90
CA GLU A 334 8.35 19.35 6.29
C GLU A 334 9.79 19.61 6.78
N THR A 335 10.57 18.55 7.02
CA THR A 335 11.89 18.62 7.67
C THR A 335 13.08 18.81 6.72
N LEU A 336 12.85 18.92 5.41
CA LEU A 336 13.90 19.09 4.41
C LEU A 336 14.21 20.54 4.12
#